data_AF-A0A818S7X6-F1
#
_entry.id   AF-A0A818S7X6-F1
#
_cell.length_a   1.000
_cell.length_b   1.000
_cell.length_c   1.000
_cell.angle_alpha   90.00
_cell.angle_beta   90.00
_cell.angle_gamma   90.00
#
_symmetry.space_group_name_H-M   'P 1'
#
loop_
_entity.id
_entity.type
_entity.pdbx_description
1 polymer ?
#
loop_
_entity_poly.entity_id
_entity_poly.type
_entity_poly.pdbx_seq_one_letter_code
_entity_poly.pdbx_strand_id
1 'polypeptide(L)'
;MSSEEIPTPDLFLNKFEDVSSYKDAACTNVVKLIRSSNDLSRASDHDFLMSFAPLRRRMDTVAEKILQNMFSILKQQNLRSDLGTVSWKEADHDEKIEKLIDINDILFERISSSLDEATGLKKINTEVKSLHPTSRNVHATWNKEIGFVLQDNIISSKQQQKRSSSTFSINHQLTKNIPKPQLKFSDKVDNNPQNPFISKIREKPNAVTPLPMMLSQLDPHSYDVLILDKHPEILLHPYFDEIEAFEPDQSLLKEVEPQLPKPIEETKCLFVDTVDKLKIMIDHIELQSELAIDLEHHSYRSYQGFTCLMQISS
;
A
#
# COMPACT_ATOMS: atom_id res chain seq x y z
N MET A 1 -36.78 21.28 27.44
CA MET A 1 -36.94 20.03 26.68
C MET A 1 -36.33 20.27 25.31
N SER A 2 -35.01 20.10 25.24
CA SER A 2 -34.22 20.18 24.01
C SER A 2 -34.43 18.89 23.23
N SER A 3 -35.03 19.01 22.05
CA SER A 3 -35.14 17.94 21.06
C SER A 3 -33.75 17.55 20.59
N GLU A 4 -33.30 16.36 20.97
CA GLU A 4 -32.11 15.70 20.41
C GLU A 4 -32.35 15.46 18.91
N GLU A 5 -31.58 16.16 18.07
CA GLU A 5 -31.45 15.83 16.66
C GLU A 5 -30.67 14.52 16.54
N ILE A 6 -31.37 13.46 16.14
CA ILE A 6 -30.78 12.16 15.80
C ILE A 6 -29.94 12.37 14.52
N PRO A 7 -28.66 11.98 14.49
CA PRO A 7 -27.84 12.11 13.28
C PRO A 7 -28.45 11.27 12.16
N THR A 8 -28.73 11.88 11.01
CA THR A 8 -29.13 11.13 9.81
C THR A 8 -27.98 10.22 9.40
N PRO A 9 -28.20 8.90 9.21
CA PRO A 9 -27.15 7.99 8.78
C PRO A 9 -26.65 8.43 7.39
N ASP A 10 -25.33 8.53 7.23
CA ASP A 10 -24.71 8.81 5.94
C ASP A 10 -25.09 7.71 4.94
N LEU A 11 -26.04 8.03 4.06
CA LEU A 11 -26.53 7.10 3.04
C LEU A 11 -25.49 6.96 1.93
N PHE A 12 -25.13 5.72 1.60
CA PHE A 12 -24.27 5.40 0.47
C PHE A 12 -24.89 5.95 -0.84
N LEU A 13 -24.10 6.75 -1.57
CA LEU A 13 -24.54 7.47 -2.78
C LEU A 13 -25.83 8.30 -2.59
N ASN A 14 -26.07 8.81 -1.38
CA ASN A 14 -27.24 9.63 -1.01
C ASN A 14 -28.60 8.95 -1.24
N LYS A 15 -28.64 7.61 -1.43
CA LYS A 15 -29.86 6.87 -1.78
C LYS A 15 -29.95 5.47 -1.20
N PHE A 16 -28.84 4.89 -0.77
CA PHE A 16 -28.77 3.50 -0.31
C PHE A 16 -28.31 3.46 1.14
N GLU A 17 -28.84 2.52 1.92
CA GLU A 17 -28.48 2.36 3.33
C GLU A 17 -27.04 1.86 3.48
N ASP A 18 -26.58 1.04 2.54
CA ASP A 18 -25.26 0.43 2.54
C ASP A 18 -24.81 -0.02 1.13
N VAL A 19 -23.59 -0.53 1.02
CA VAL A 19 -23.05 -1.06 -0.25
C VAL A 19 -23.83 -2.30 -0.72
N SER A 20 -24.36 -3.11 0.21
CA SER A 20 -25.10 -4.33 -0.14
C SER A 20 -26.44 -4.02 -0.81
N SER A 21 -27.20 -3.07 -0.27
CA SER A 21 -28.48 -2.61 -0.84
C SER A 21 -28.29 -1.97 -2.22
N TYR A 22 -27.20 -1.21 -2.42
CA TYR A 22 -26.83 -0.73 -3.75
C TYR A 22 -26.57 -1.89 -4.72
N LYS A 23 -25.79 -2.89 -4.31
CA LYS A 23 -25.47 -4.06 -5.13
C LYS A 23 -26.74 -4.83 -5.54
N ASP A 24 -27.64 -5.08 -4.60
CA ASP A 24 -28.89 -5.82 -4.87
C ASP A 24 -29.82 -5.05 -5.82
N ALA A 25 -29.94 -3.74 -5.62
CA ALA A 25 -30.69 -2.87 -6.52
C ALA A 25 -30.08 -2.83 -7.93
N ALA A 26 -28.75 -2.72 -8.03
CA ALA A 26 -28.03 -2.73 -9.28
C ALA A 26 -28.20 -4.06 -10.02
N CYS A 27 -28.03 -5.20 -9.34
CA CYS A 27 -28.26 -6.53 -9.90
C CYS A 27 -29.69 -6.70 -10.42
N THR A 28 -30.68 -6.24 -9.64
CA THR A 28 -32.10 -6.30 -10.04
C THR A 28 -32.34 -5.50 -11.34
N ASN A 29 -31.75 -4.32 -11.46
CA ASN A 29 -31.88 -3.49 -12.65
C ASN A 29 -31.18 -4.11 -13.86
N VAL A 30 -30.00 -4.71 -13.68
CA VAL A 30 -29.29 -5.44 -14.74
C VAL A 30 -30.12 -6.64 -15.22
N VAL A 31 -30.74 -7.40 -14.32
CA VAL A 31 -31.61 -8.52 -14.69
C VAL A 31 -32.82 -8.04 -15.51
N LYS A 32 -33.45 -6.92 -15.13
CA LYS A 32 -34.56 -6.31 -15.89
C LYS A 32 -34.11 -5.85 -17.28
N LEU A 33 -32.92 -5.27 -17.39
CA LEU A 33 -32.32 -4.87 -18.66
C LEU A 33 -32.08 -6.10 -19.56
N ILE A 34 -31.50 -7.17 -19.03
CA ILE A 34 -31.25 -8.42 -19.76
C ILE A 34 -32.55 -9.02 -20.28
N ARG A 35 -33.60 -9.08 -19.45
CA ARG A 35 -34.93 -9.57 -19.88
C ARG A 35 -35.47 -8.73 -21.03
N SER A 36 -35.48 -7.41 -20.87
CA SER A 36 -35.98 -6.48 -21.91
C SER A 36 -35.18 -6.59 -23.22
N SER A 37 -33.87 -6.84 -23.13
CA SER A 37 -33.00 -7.06 -24.31
C SER A 37 -33.30 -8.39 -25.00
N ASN A 38 -33.55 -9.46 -24.24
CA ASN A 38 -33.90 -10.78 -24.78
C ASN A 38 -35.30 -10.81 -25.40
N ASP A 39 -36.19 -9.94 -24.96
CA ASP A 39 -37.53 -9.78 -25.55
C ASP A 39 -37.46 -9.05 -26.90
N LEU A 40 -36.47 -8.16 -27.09
CA LEU A 40 -36.26 -7.41 -28.33
C LEU A 40 -35.81 -8.31 -29.50
N SER A 41 -34.95 -9.30 -29.24
CA SER A 41 -34.37 -10.18 -30.27
C SER A 41 -35.29 -11.29 -30.75
N ARG A 42 -36.45 -11.48 -30.10
CA ARG A 42 -37.45 -12.50 -30.47
C ARG A 42 -38.48 -12.03 -31.50
N ALA A 43 -38.43 -10.78 -31.94
CA ALA A 43 -39.32 -10.31 -32.98
C ALA A 43 -38.92 -10.96 -34.32
N SER A 44 -39.75 -11.86 -34.83
CA SER A 44 -39.69 -12.39 -36.20
C SER A 44 -39.63 -11.28 -37.27
N ASP A 45 -40.00 -10.07 -36.89
CA ASP A 45 -40.09 -8.89 -37.72
C ASP A 45 -38.89 -7.93 -37.52
N HIS A 46 -37.77 -8.39 -36.98
CA HIS A 46 -36.60 -7.55 -36.70
C HIS A 46 -36.19 -6.68 -37.90
N ASP A 47 -36.06 -7.27 -39.09
CA ASP A 47 -35.65 -6.52 -40.29
C ASP A 47 -36.72 -5.52 -40.74
N PHE A 48 -37.99 -5.85 -40.54
CA PHE A 48 -39.10 -4.93 -40.77
C PHE A 48 -39.10 -3.77 -39.75
N LEU A 49 -38.85 -4.04 -38.48
CA LEU A 49 -38.76 -3.03 -37.42
C LEU A 49 -37.55 -2.11 -37.63
N MET A 50 -36.40 -2.66 -38.04
CA MET A 50 -35.19 -1.89 -38.33
C MET A 50 -35.29 -1.06 -39.61
N SER A 51 -36.26 -1.34 -40.49
CA SER A 51 -36.58 -0.48 -41.64
C SER A 51 -37.14 0.89 -41.21
N PHE A 52 -37.70 0.99 -40.00
CA PHE A 52 -38.24 2.25 -39.48
C PHE A 52 -37.12 3.13 -38.89
N ALA A 53 -36.71 4.14 -39.65
CA ALA A 53 -35.58 5.02 -39.30
C ALA A 53 -35.66 5.65 -37.88
N PRO A 54 -36.82 6.09 -37.35
CA PRO A 54 -36.89 6.60 -35.98
C PRO A 54 -36.63 5.55 -34.90
N LEU A 55 -37.06 4.29 -35.11
CA LEU A 55 -36.79 3.20 -34.18
C LEU A 55 -35.30 2.83 -34.21
N ARG A 56 -34.72 2.68 -35.41
CA ARG A 56 -33.30 2.39 -35.59
C ARG A 56 -32.42 3.43 -34.87
N ARG A 57 -32.65 4.73 -35.07
CA ARG A 57 -31.90 5.79 -34.38
C ARG A 57 -31.98 5.68 -32.85
N ARG A 58 -33.15 5.30 -32.32
CA ARG A 58 -33.35 5.14 -30.89
C ARG A 58 -32.62 3.91 -30.35
N MET A 59 -32.57 2.82 -31.12
CA MET A 59 -31.77 1.64 -30.81
C MET A 59 -30.27 1.95 -30.83
N ASP A 60 -29.79 2.66 -31.85
CA ASP A 60 -28.39 3.11 -31.93
C ASP A 60 -28.00 3.96 -30.70
N THR A 61 -28.87 4.89 -30.30
CA THR A 61 -28.64 5.75 -29.11
C THR A 61 -28.57 4.93 -27.81
N VAL A 62 -29.43 3.92 -27.66
CA VAL A 62 -29.44 3.06 -26.47
C VAL A 62 -28.20 2.16 -26.46
N ALA A 63 -27.84 1.58 -27.60
CA ALA A 63 -26.64 0.77 -27.75
C ALA A 63 -25.38 1.58 -27.41
N GLU A 64 -25.27 2.82 -27.90
CA GLU A 64 -24.13 3.69 -27.60
C GLU A 64 -24.04 4.00 -26.10
N LYS A 65 -25.17 4.27 -25.43
CA LYS A 65 -25.18 4.50 -23.97
C LYS A 65 -24.74 3.28 -23.17
N ILE A 66 -25.16 2.09 -23.56
CA ILE A 66 -24.75 0.84 -22.88
C ILE A 66 -23.23 0.67 -23.04
N LEU A 67 -22.71 0.83 -24.25
CA LEU A 67 -21.28 0.73 -24.52
C LEU A 67 -20.45 1.78 -23.74
N GLN A 68 -20.93 3.03 -23.68
CA GLN A 68 -20.29 4.09 -22.89
C GLN A 68 -20.26 3.79 -21.39
N ASN A 69 -21.33 3.21 -20.85
CA ASN A 69 -21.39 2.80 -19.44
C ASN A 69 -20.43 1.64 -19.16
N MET A 70 -20.41 0.61 -20.02
CA MET A 70 -19.45 -0.49 -19.92
C MET A 70 -18.01 0.05 -19.92
N PHE A 71 -17.69 0.97 -20.84
CA PHE A 71 -16.36 1.57 -20.88
C PHE A 71 -16.03 2.39 -19.63
N SER A 72 -16.97 3.16 -19.10
CA SER A 72 -16.76 3.92 -17.86
C SER A 72 -16.38 3.01 -16.70
N ILE A 73 -17.03 1.85 -16.59
CA ILE A 73 -16.71 0.83 -15.59
C ILE A 73 -15.31 0.26 -15.85
N LEU A 74 -14.97 -0.06 -17.10
CA LEU A 74 -13.67 -0.61 -17.46
C LEU A 74 -12.51 0.35 -17.20
N LYS A 75 -12.71 1.64 -17.48
CA LYS A 75 -11.74 2.70 -17.19
C LYS A 75 -11.46 2.82 -15.69
N GLN A 76 -12.49 2.65 -14.85
CA GLN A 76 -12.34 2.71 -13.39
C GLN A 76 -11.58 1.51 -12.83
N GLN A 77 -11.61 0.35 -13.49
CA GLN A 77 -10.91 -0.86 -13.04
C GLN A 77 -9.39 -0.88 -13.36
N ASN A 78 -8.82 0.25 -13.80
CA ASN A 78 -7.40 0.40 -14.15
C ASN A 78 -6.88 -0.58 -15.22
N LEU A 79 -7.77 -1.19 -16.02
CA LEU A 79 -7.41 -2.01 -17.19
C LEU A 79 -6.81 -1.18 -18.34
N ARG A 80 -6.59 0.12 -18.11
CA ARG A 80 -6.20 1.11 -19.13
C ARG A 80 -4.73 1.01 -19.53
N SER A 81 -3.88 0.35 -18.73
CA SER A 81 -2.45 0.24 -19.05
C SER A 81 -2.15 -0.81 -20.13
N ASP A 82 -2.96 -1.85 -20.28
CA ASP A 82 -2.66 -2.96 -21.20
C ASP A 82 -3.37 -2.87 -22.55
N LEU A 83 -4.55 -2.23 -22.63
CA LEU A 83 -5.39 -2.26 -23.85
C LEU A 83 -5.12 -1.15 -24.88
N GLY A 84 -4.09 -0.33 -24.67
CA GLY A 84 -3.74 0.76 -25.59
C GLY A 84 -4.78 1.88 -25.63
N THR A 85 -4.33 3.10 -25.90
CA THR A 85 -5.22 4.27 -26.00
C THR A 85 -5.86 4.27 -27.38
N VAL A 86 -6.80 3.35 -27.64
CA VAL A 86 -7.59 3.36 -28.89
C VAL A 86 -8.99 3.87 -28.58
N SER A 87 -9.40 4.88 -29.32
CA SER A 87 -10.71 5.50 -29.26
C SER A 87 -11.78 4.47 -29.65
N TRP A 88 -12.53 3.95 -28.67
CA TRP A 88 -13.68 3.06 -28.89
C TRP A 88 -14.75 3.69 -29.83
N LYS A 89 -14.69 5.01 -30.05
CA LYS A 89 -15.54 5.71 -31.01
C LYS A 89 -15.17 5.45 -32.46
N GLU A 90 -13.90 5.11 -32.72
CA GLU A 90 -13.36 4.90 -34.07
C GLU A 90 -13.28 3.40 -34.44
N ALA A 91 -13.34 2.51 -33.45
CA ALA A 91 -13.32 1.06 -33.67
C ALA A 91 -14.63 0.56 -34.30
N ASP A 92 -14.53 -0.41 -35.21
CA ASP A 92 -15.68 -1.11 -35.77
C ASP A 92 -16.33 -2.07 -34.75
N HIS A 93 -17.42 -2.75 -35.13
CA HIS A 93 -18.13 -3.64 -34.22
C HIS A 93 -17.32 -4.90 -33.86
N ASP A 94 -16.53 -5.43 -34.80
CA ASP A 94 -15.77 -6.66 -34.60
C ASP A 94 -14.57 -6.40 -33.70
N GLU A 95 -13.84 -5.30 -33.91
CA GLU A 95 -12.75 -4.83 -33.05
C GLU A 95 -13.24 -4.52 -31.62
N LYS A 96 -14.46 -3.99 -31.48
CA LYS A 96 -15.09 -3.79 -30.17
C LYS A 96 -15.38 -5.12 -29.46
N ILE A 97 -15.78 -6.15 -30.19
CA ILE A 97 -16.05 -7.48 -29.63
C ILE A 97 -14.73 -8.14 -29.21
N GLU A 98 -13.70 -8.09 -30.05
CA GLU A 98 -12.36 -8.62 -29.71
C GLU A 98 -11.83 -7.98 -28.42
N LYS A 99 -11.90 -6.65 -28.30
CA LYS A 99 -11.49 -5.95 -27.07
C LYS A 99 -12.30 -6.35 -25.84
N LEU A 100 -13.60 -6.63 -25.99
CA LEU A 100 -14.42 -7.12 -24.89
C LEU A 100 -14.01 -8.52 -24.45
N ILE A 101 -13.58 -9.38 -25.38
CA ILE A 101 -13.04 -10.72 -25.08
C ILE A 101 -11.74 -10.59 -24.28
N ASP A 102 -10.78 -9.80 -24.77
CA ASP A 102 -9.49 -9.56 -24.09
C ASP A 102 -9.70 -9.05 -22.65
N ILE A 103 -10.63 -8.12 -22.48
CA ILE A 103 -10.99 -7.57 -21.17
C ILE A 103 -11.56 -8.64 -20.25
N ASN A 104 -12.44 -9.50 -20.78
CA ASN A 104 -13.07 -10.56 -20.01
C ASN A 104 -12.02 -11.57 -19.53
N ASP A 105 -11.03 -11.89 -20.37
CA ASP A 105 -9.92 -12.78 -20.02
C ASP A 105 -9.07 -12.19 -18.90
N ILE A 106 -8.73 -10.90 -18.96
CA ILE A 106 -8.00 -10.20 -17.88
C ILE A 106 -8.80 -10.23 -16.57
N LEU A 107 -10.12 -10.02 -16.64
CA LEU A 107 -11.00 -10.09 -15.46
C LEU A 107 -11.03 -11.50 -14.87
N PHE A 108 -11.13 -12.54 -15.69
CA PHE A 108 -11.09 -13.92 -15.23
C PHE A 108 -9.75 -14.33 -14.64
N GLU A 109 -8.63 -13.87 -15.21
CA GLU A 109 -7.30 -14.11 -14.65
C GLU A 109 -7.16 -13.45 -13.27
N ARG A 110 -7.67 -12.22 -13.11
CA ARG A 110 -7.67 -11.51 -11.84
C ARG A 110 -8.57 -12.16 -10.80
N ILE A 111 -9.77 -12.61 -11.19
CA ILE A 111 -10.69 -13.35 -10.32
C ILE A 111 -10.03 -14.65 -9.86
N SER A 112 -9.44 -15.40 -10.79
CA SER A 112 -8.75 -16.67 -10.49
C SER A 112 -7.59 -16.44 -9.53
N SER A 113 -6.75 -15.44 -9.81
CA SER A 113 -5.63 -15.07 -8.94
C SER A 113 -6.08 -14.65 -7.53
N SER A 114 -7.18 -13.89 -7.44
CA SER A 114 -7.74 -13.44 -6.16
C SER A 114 -8.36 -14.60 -5.39
N LEU A 115 -9.00 -15.54 -6.08
CA LEU A 115 -9.57 -16.76 -5.51
C LEU A 115 -8.46 -17.70 -5.01
N ASP A 116 -7.38 -17.86 -5.77
CA ASP A 116 -6.20 -18.64 -5.37
C ASP A 116 -5.54 -18.04 -4.13
N GLU A 117 -5.48 -16.71 -4.03
CA GLU A 117 -4.99 -16.02 -2.84
C GLU A 117 -5.92 -16.23 -1.62
N ALA A 118 -7.23 -16.12 -1.80
CA ALA A 118 -8.22 -16.31 -0.74
C ALA A 118 -8.33 -17.76 -0.25
N THR A 119 -8.17 -18.73 -1.15
CA THR A 119 -8.20 -20.17 -0.82
C THR A 119 -6.85 -20.69 -0.32
N GLY A 120 -5.81 -19.86 -0.33
CA GLY A 120 -4.44 -20.27 0.00
C GLY A 120 -3.81 -21.21 -1.03
N LEU A 121 -4.46 -21.40 -2.19
CA LEU A 121 -4.04 -22.27 -3.28
C LEU A 121 -3.10 -21.58 -4.27
N LYS A 122 -2.26 -20.64 -3.83
CA LYS A 122 -1.03 -20.33 -4.59
C LYS A 122 -0.17 -21.59 -4.66
N LYS A 123 -0.49 -22.45 -5.63
CA LYS A 123 0.34 -23.55 -6.08
C LYS A 123 1.69 -22.93 -6.39
N ILE A 124 2.68 -23.56 -5.77
CA ILE A 124 4.12 -23.28 -5.69
C ILE A 124 4.84 -23.12 -7.05
N ASN A 125 4.13 -23.08 -8.19
CA ASN A 125 4.72 -23.13 -9.52
C ASN A 125 4.30 -21.94 -10.40
N THR A 126 4.72 -20.74 -10.03
CA THR A 126 4.94 -19.69 -11.03
C THR A 126 6.43 -19.41 -11.05
N GLU A 127 7.09 -19.89 -12.10
CA GLU A 127 8.44 -19.47 -12.46
C GLU A 127 8.46 -17.95 -12.49
N VAL A 128 9.14 -17.37 -11.49
CA VAL A 128 9.33 -15.92 -11.40
C VAL A 128 10.20 -15.54 -12.59
N LYS A 129 9.58 -15.02 -13.65
CA LYS A 129 10.33 -14.32 -14.72
C LYS A 129 11.10 -13.18 -14.05
N SER A 130 12.42 -13.32 -14.07
CA SER A 130 13.40 -12.37 -13.55
C SER A 130 13.17 -10.98 -14.16
N LEU A 131 12.47 -10.11 -13.43
CA LEU A 131 12.50 -8.68 -13.68
C LEU A 131 13.66 -8.10 -12.86
N HIS A 132 14.64 -7.55 -13.56
CA HIS A 132 15.80 -6.89 -12.97
C HIS A 132 15.34 -5.79 -11.98
N PRO A 133 16.01 -5.65 -10.82
CA PRO A 133 15.64 -4.64 -9.84
C PRO A 133 15.93 -3.24 -10.39
N THR A 134 14.89 -2.47 -10.67
CA THR A 134 15.00 -1.01 -10.71
C THR A 134 15.00 -0.52 -9.27
N SER A 135 16.20 -0.37 -8.70
CA SER A 135 16.39 0.35 -7.43
C SER A 135 15.80 1.75 -7.58
N ARG A 136 14.63 2.00 -7.00
CA ARG A 136 14.23 3.38 -6.70
C ARG A 136 15.06 3.79 -5.49
N ASN A 137 15.99 4.71 -5.70
CA ASN A 137 16.75 5.33 -4.63
C ASN A 137 15.75 6.06 -3.70
N VAL A 138 15.49 5.48 -2.54
CA VAL A 138 14.93 6.23 -1.43
C VAL A 138 16.08 7.06 -0.87
N HIS A 139 15.97 8.38 -0.95
CA HIS A 139 16.95 9.32 -0.41
C HIS A 139 16.95 9.26 1.14
N ALA A 140 17.73 8.34 1.70
CA ALA A 140 18.28 8.47 3.05
C ALA A 140 19.76 8.85 2.91
N THR A 141 20.01 10.09 2.49
CA THR A 141 21.36 10.64 2.25
C THR A 141 21.98 11.16 3.55
N TRP A 142 22.24 10.31 4.56
CA TRP A 142 22.99 10.77 5.73
C TRP A 142 24.03 9.79 6.33
N ASN A 143 24.09 8.51 5.92
CA ASN A 143 25.06 7.55 6.50
C ASN A 143 25.88 6.78 5.45
N LYS A 144 26.52 7.47 4.48
CA LYS A 144 27.33 6.77 3.47
C LYS A 144 28.83 6.70 3.73
N GLU A 145 29.39 7.38 4.72
CA GLU A 145 30.85 7.36 4.92
C GLU A 145 31.29 7.51 6.39
N ILE A 146 31.06 6.50 7.24
CA ILE A 146 32.00 6.20 8.33
C ILE A 146 32.03 4.68 8.53
N GLY A 147 33.02 4.06 7.89
CA GLY A 147 33.31 2.65 8.07
C GLY A 147 34.63 2.33 7.40
N PHE A 148 35.71 2.49 8.17
CA PHE A 148 36.99 1.75 8.15
C PHE A 148 38.25 2.63 8.10
N VAL A 149 38.60 3.29 9.23
CA VAL A 149 39.99 3.68 9.51
C VAL A 149 40.28 3.49 11.00
N LEU A 150 40.83 2.33 11.37
CA LEU A 150 41.95 2.14 12.31
C LEU A 150 42.60 0.80 11.90
N GLN A 151 43.62 0.87 11.04
CA GLN A 151 45.05 0.65 11.37
C GLN A 151 45.36 -0.85 11.42
N ASP A 152 46.04 -1.40 10.40
CA ASP A 152 47.50 -1.43 10.41
C ASP A 152 48.19 -1.19 9.05
N ASN A 153 49.26 -0.40 9.13
CA ASN A 153 50.30 -0.28 8.12
C ASN A 153 51.16 -1.55 8.09
N ILE A 154 51.52 -2.05 6.89
CA ILE A 154 52.91 -2.38 6.49
C ILE A 154 52.96 -2.91 5.04
N ILE A 155 53.64 -2.13 4.19
CA ILE A 155 54.59 -2.48 3.12
C ILE A 155 54.07 -3.16 1.82
N SER A 156 54.08 -2.32 0.77
CA SER A 156 54.39 -2.55 -0.64
C SER A 156 54.23 -3.94 -1.29
N SER A 157 53.41 -4.00 -2.34
CA SER A 157 53.89 -4.26 -3.70
C SER A 157 52.75 -4.17 -4.71
N LYS A 158 53.11 -3.70 -5.91
CA LYS A 158 52.24 -3.51 -7.07
C LYS A 158 51.60 -4.84 -7.49
N GLN A 159 50.27 -4.91 -7.51
CA GLN A 159 49.55 -5.73 -8.49
C GLN A 159 48.13 -5.19 -8.71
N GLN A 160 47.86 -4.80 -9.96
CA GLN A 160 46.53 -4.51 -10.46
C GLN A 160 45.68 -5.78 -10.35
N GLN A 161 44.72 -5.80 -9.43
CA GLN A 161 43.59 -6.70 -9.50
C GLN A 161 42.29 -5.91 -9.41
N LYS A 162 41.46 -6.12 -10.43
CA LYS A 162 40.07 -5.65 -10.53
C LYS A 162 39.35 -5.98 -9.22
N ARG A 163 39.06 -4.95 -8.42
CA ARG A 163 38.07 -5.07 -7.35
C ARG A 163 36.70 -5.16 -8.01
N SER A 164 36.24 -6.39 -8.24
CA SER A 164 34.82 -6.66 -8.35
C SER A 164 34.19 -6.13 -7.06
N SER A 165 33.38 -5.08 -7.19
CA SER A 165 32.38 -4.73 -6.19
C SER A 165 31.57 -6.00 -5.93
N SER A 166 31.85 -6.67 -4.81
CA SER A 166 30.94 -7.67 -4.25
C SER A 166 29.75 -6.88 -3.74
N THR A 167 28.90 -6.48 -4.67
CA THR A 167 27.47 -6.33 -4.37
C THR A 167 27.10 -7.61 -3.64
N PHE A 168 26.53 -7.45 -2.45
CA PHE A 168 25.87 -8.52 -1.73
C PHE A 168 24.75 -8.99 -2.67
N SER A 169 25.09 -9.88 -3.60
CA SER A 169 24.13 -10.64 -4.37
C SER A 169 23.33 -11.37 -3.31
N ILE A 170 22.12 -10.88 -3.05
CA ILE A 170 21.10 -11.58 -2.29
C ILE A 170 21.11 -12.99 -2.88
N ASN A 171 21.70 -13.93 -2.15
CA ASN A 171 21.80 -15.29 -2.60
C ASN A 171 20.36 -15.77 -2.78
N HIS A 172 19.94 -15.80 -4.04
CA HIS A 172 18.63 -16.23 -4.52
C HIS A 172 18.36 -17.72 -4.18
N GLN A 173 19.29 -18.36 -3.47
CA GLN A 173 19.29 -19.72 -2.93
C GLN A 173 18.50 -19.87 -1.62
N LEU A 174 17.96 -18.79 -1.04
CA LEU A 174 16.87 -18.89 -0.06
C LEU A 174 15.53 -19.07 -0.79
N THR A 175 15.45 -20.09 -1.66
CA THR A 175 14.24 -20.53 -2.40
C THR A 175 13.25 -21.31 -1.54
N LYS A 176 13.25 -21.11 -0.22
CA LYS A 176 12.10 -21.52 0.58
C LYS A 176 10.98 -20.54 0.26
N ASN A 177 9.78 -21.05 -0.01
CA ASN A 177 8.58 -20.27 -0.27
C ASN A 177 8.20 -19.47 1.00
N ILE A 178 8.93 -18.39 1.28
CA ILE A 178 8.72 -17.55 2.47
C ILE A 178 7.46 -16.72 2.19
N PRO A 179 6.34 -16.98 2.90
CA PRO A 179 5.10 -16.24 2.70
C PRO A 179 5.33 -14.76 3.00
N LYS A 180 4.56 -13.90 2.34
CA LYS A 180 4.60 -12.46 2.54
C LYS A 180 4.15 -12.14 3.98
N PRO A 181 5.01 -11.59 4.86
CA PRO A 181 4.61 -11.27 6.24
C PRO A 181 3.49 -10.23 6.28
N GLN A 182 3.42 -9.34 5.28
CA GLN A 182 2.42 -8.26 5.21
C GLN A 182 0.98 -8.77 5.17
N LEU A 183 0.74 -10.00 4.72
CA LEU A 183 -0.60 -10.60 4.70
C LEU A 183 -1.15 -10.82 6.12
N LYS A 184 -0.26 -11.00 7.11
CA LYS A 184 -0.60 -11.23 8.51
C LYS A 184 -0.74 -9.95 9.33
N PHE A 185 -0.47 -8.78 8.74
CA PHE A 185 -0.61 -7.52 9.45
C PHE A 185 -2.09 -7.24 9.73
N SER A 186 -2.36 -6.74 10.94
CA SER A 186 -3.68 -6.26 11.35
C SER A 186 -4.10 -5.10 10.47
N ASP A 187 -3.26 -4.07 10.38
CA ASP A 187 -3.41 -2.95 9.46
C ASP A 187 -3.05 -3.41 8.03
N LYS A 188 -3.90 -3.09 7.06
CA LYS A 188 -3.61 -3.40 5.66
C LYS A 188 -2.71 -2.33 5.06
N VAL A 189 -1.85 -2.76 4.14
CA VAL A 189 -0.91 -1.87 3.45
C VAL A 189 -1.67 -1.07 2.40
N ASP A 190 -1.68 0.25 2.55
CA ASP A 190 -2.15 1.18 1.53
C ASP A 190 -0.96 1.74 0.73
N ASN A 191 -1.04 1.65 -0.59
CA ASN A 191 -0.02 2.16 -1.52
C ASN A 191 -0.56 3.28 -2.41
N ASN A 192 -1.75 3.84 -2.11
CA ASN A 192 -2.31 4.93 -2.88
C ASN A 192 -1.48 6.22 -2.68
N PRO A 193 -0.83 6.75 -3.72
CA PRO A 193 -0.01 7.95 -3.59
C PRO A 193 -0.82 9.24 -3.35
N GLN A 194 -2.14 9.20 -3.53
CA GLN A 194 -3.03 10.34 -3.25
C GLN A 194 -3.32 10.50 -1.77
N ASN A 195 -3.12 9.43 -0.99
CA ASN A 195 -3.39 9.41 0.42
C ASN A 195 -2.16 9.96 1.17
N PRO A 196 -2.28 11.08 1.91
CA PRO A 196 -1.15 11.62 2.66
C PRO A 196 -0.78 10.68 3.82
N PHE A 197 0.46 10.80 4.29
CA PHE A 197 0.89 10.09 5.49
C PHE A 197 0.18 10.66 6.71
N ILE A 198 -0.50 9.81 7.45
CA ILE A 198 -1.12 10.13 8.74
C ILE A 198 -0.33 9.38 9.82
N SER A 199 0.12 10.09 10.84
CA SER A 199 0.88 9.48 11.94
C SER A 199 0.02 8.45 12.68
N LYS A 200 0.63 7.31 13.03
CA LYS A 200 -0.05 6.20 13.72
C LYS A 200 -0.03 6.33 15.25
N ILE A 201 0.53 7.41 15.78
CA ILE A 201 0.68 7.63 17.22
C ILE A 201 -0.68 7.90 17.89
N ARG A 202 -0.94 7.24 19.01
CA ARG A 202 -2.18 7.42 19.80
C ARG A 202 -1.95 8.20 21.11
N GLU A 203 -0.76 8.05 21.66
CA GLU A 203 -0.33 8.66 22.91
C GLU A 203 1.03 9.31 22.69
N LYS A 204 1.26 10.48 23.29
CA LYS A 204 2.49 11.25 23.13
C LYS A 204 3.22 11.38 24.48
N PRO A 205 4.07 10.42 24.85
CA PRO A 205 4.95 10.54 26.02
C PRO A 205 5.89 11.74 25.89
N ASN A 206 6.29 12.33 27.02
CA ASN A 206 7.21 13.49 27.06
C ASN A 206 6.74 14.70 26.23
N ALA A 207 5.42 14.91 26.14
CA ALA A 207 4.85 16.00 25.35
C ALA A 207 5.09 17.38 25.98
N VAL A 208 5.60 18.32 25.18
CA VAL A 208 5.59 19.76 25.46
C VAL A 208 4.31 20.36 24.87
N THR A 209 3.99 19.98 23.63
CA THR A 209 2.75 20.35 22.95
C THR A 209 1.79 19.14 22.95
N PRO A 210 0.52 19.30 23.34
CA PRO A 210 -0.43 18.18 23.39
C PRO A 210 -0.67 17.57 22.01
N LEU A 211 -0.91 16.25 21.97
CA LEU A 211 -1.28 15.56 20.75
C LEU A 211 -2.65 16.09 20.25
N PRO A 212 -2.79 16.47 18.96
CA PRO A 212 -4.07 16.91 18.43
C PRO A 212 -5.16 15.86 18.66
N MET A 213 -6.28 16.25 19.27
CA MET A 213 -7.38 15.33 19.63
C MET A 213 -7.91 14.53 18.43
N MET A 214 -7.88 15.10 17.23
CA MET A 214 -8.32 14.41 16.02
C MET A 214 -7.40 13.23 15.69
N LEU A 215 -6.09 13.36 15.91
CA LEU A 215 -5.13 12.29 15.61
C LEU A 215 -5.31 11.06 16.51
N SER A 216 -5.77 11.24 17.76
CA SER A 216 -6.03 10.12 18.67
C SER A 216 -7.35 9.40 18.39
N GLN A 217 -8.28 10.05 17.70
CA GLN A 217 -9.63 9.56 17.42
C GLN A 217 -9.83 9.07 15.97
N LEU A 218 -8.97 9.51 15.05
CA LEU A 218 -9.06 9.12 13.65
C LEU A 218 -8.57 7.68 13.44
N ASP A 219 -9.27 6.96 12.56
CA ASP A 219 -8.72 5.76 11.93
C ASP A 219 -7.57 6.19 11.01
N PRO A 220 -6.34 5.66 11.16
CA PRO A 220 -5.20 5.96 10.27
C PRO A 220 -5.48 5.73 8.77
N HIS A 221 -6.55 4.99 8.44
CA HIS A 221 -7.01 4.75 7.06
C HIS A 221 -8.15 5.67 6.59
N SER A 222 -8.61 6.60 7.43
CA SER A 222 -9.66 7.56 7.09
C SER A 222 -9.07 8.79 6.39
N TYR A 223 -8.96 8.70 5.06
CA TYR A 223 -8.46 9.79 4.20
C TYR A 223 -9.57 10.78 3.81
N ASP A 224 -10.36 11.23 4.78
CA ASP A 224 -11.38 12.24 4.50
C ASP A 224 -10.70 13.59 4.21
N VAL A 225 -10.72 13.96 2.94
CA VAL A 225 -10.16 15.23 2.43
C VAL A 225 -10.72 16.42 3.19
N LEU A 226 -11.98 16.36 3.64
CA LEU A 226 -12.61 17.44 4.40
C LEU A 226 -12.02 17.57 5.81
N ILE A 227 -11.52 16.49 6.40
CA ILE A 227 -10.85 16.51 7.70
C ILE A 227 -9.45 17.08 7.55
N LEU A 228 -8.72 16.66 6.52
CA LEU A 228 -7.37 17.13 6.23
C LEU A 228 -7.32 18.63 5.92
N ASP A 229 -8.30 19.16 5.20
CA ASP A 229 -8.41 20.60 4.91
C ASP A 229 -8.73 21.44 6.17
N LYS A 230 -9.50 20.88 7.11
CA LYS A 230 -9.89 21.58 8.35
C LYS A 230 -8.82 21.50 9.44
N HIS A 231 -8.02 20.45 9.43
CA HIS A 231 -7.03 20.13 10.46
C HIS A 231 -5.65 19.85 9.86
N PRO A 232 -4.99 20.84 9.23
CA PRO A 232 -3.66 20.65 8.62
C PRO A 232 -2.60 20.22 9.64
N GLU A 233 -2.81 20.45 10.94
CA GLU A 233 -1.91 20.04 12.02
C GLU A 233 -1.71 18.51 12.10
N ILE A 234 -2.64 17.69 11.57
CA ILE A 234 -2.51 16.23 11.59
C ILE A 234 -1.46 15.69 10.61
N LEU A 235 -1.06 16.54 9.64
CA LEU A 235 -0.02 16.24 8.66
C LEU A 235 1.38 16.61 9.17
N LEU A 236 1.47 17.37 10.26
CA LEU A 236 2.74 17.77 10.84
C LEU A 236 3.37 16.63 11.64
N HIS A 237 4.70 16.67 11.76
CA HIS A 237 5.41 15.70 12.59
C HIS A 237 5.00 15.87 14.06
N PRO A 238 4.47 14.83 14.74
CA PRO A 238 3.88 14.99 16.07
C PRO A 238 4.85 15.51 17.15
N TYR A 239 6.15 15.24 17.00
CA TYR A 239 7.22 15.68 17.91
C TYR A 239 8.02 16.89 17.40
N PHE A 240 7.50 17.63 16.41
CA PHE A 240 8.24 18.75 15.83
C PHE A 240 8.68 19.79 16.87
N ASP A 241 7.73 20.29 17.68
CA ASP A 241 8.02 21.30 18.70
C ASP A 241 8.99 20.80 19.78
N GLU A 242 8.84 19.53 20.18
CA GLU A 242 9.74 18.90 21.17
C GLU A 242 11.17 18.78 20.66
N ILE A 243 11.35 18.42 19.38
CA ILE A 243 12.68 18.29 18.77
C ILE A 243 13.32 19.67 18.62
N GLU A 244 12.55 20.69 18.19
CA GLU A 244 13.05 22.06 18.06
C GLU A 244 13.43 22.68 19.42
N ALA A 245 12.69 22.33 20.48
CA ALA A 245 12.97 22.78 21.84
C ALA A 245 13.97 21.88 22.59
N PHE A 246 14.44 20.79 21.99
CA PHE A 246 15.30 19.83 22.67
C PHE A 246 16.69 20.41 22.90
N GLU A 247 17.06 20.55 24.17
CA GLU A 247 18.43 20.85 24.59
C GLU A 247 19.05 19.60 25.21
N PRO A 248 20.18 19.10 24.69
CA PRO A 248 20.85 17.95 25.29
C PRO A 248 21.37 18.30 26.68
N ASP A 249 21.35 17.33 27.59
CA ASP A 249 21.96 17.50 28.91
C ASP A 249 23.44 17.87 28.77
N GLN A 250 23.90 18.82 29.58
CA GLN A 250 25.30 19.26 29.60
C GLN A 250 26.27 18.12 29.92
N SER A 251 25.79 17.05 30.56
CA SER A 251 26.57 15.83 30.78
C SER A 251 27.01 15.16 29.47
N LEU A 252 26.15 15.16 28.44
CA LEU A 252 26.40 14.56 27.12
C LEU A 252 27.37 15.38 26.27
N LEU A 253 27.55 16.67 26.60
CA LEU A 253 28.45 17.57 25.87
C LEU A 253 29.88 17.57 26.40
N LYS A 254 30.14 16.84 27.49
CA LYS A 254 31.47 16.73 28.09
C LYS A 254 32.25 15.59 27.44
N GLU A 255 33.57 15.76 27.37
CA GLU A 255 34.46 14.67 26.98
C GLU A 255 34.45 13.59 28.06
N VAL A 256 34.18 12.36 27.65
CA VAL A 256 34.16 11.17 28.50
C VAL A 256 35.04 10.11 27.84
N GLU A 257 35.73 9.31 28.65
CA GLU A 257 36.49 8.17 28.13
C GLU A 257 35.53 7.14 27.49
N PRO A 258 35.72 6.78 26.20
CA PRO A 258 34.85 5.83 25.53
C PRO A 258 34.85 4.46 26.21
N GLN A 259 33.68 3.96 26.54
CA GLN A 259 33.53 2.59 27.04
C GLN A 259 33.54 1.61 25.87
N LEU A 260 34.46 0.64 25.92
CA LEU A 260 34.52 -0.41 24.91
C LEU A 260 33.36 -1.40 25.09
N PRO A 261 32.79 -1.92 23.99
CA PRO A 261 31.76 -2.94 24.07
C PRO A 261 32.31 -4.19 24.76
N LYS A 262 31.45 -4.85 25.54
CA LYS A 262 31.79 -6.11 26.19
C LYS A 262 32.07 -7.21 25.15
N PRO A 263 32.87 -8.23 25.49
CA PRO A 263 33.04 -9.40 24.64
C PRO A 263 31.70 -10.04 24.25
N ILE A 264 31.63 -10.64 23.07
CA ILE A 264 30.39 -11.22 22.56
C ILE A 264 29.90 -12.39 23.42
N GLU A 265 30.82 -13.11 24.07
CA GLU A 265 30.55 -14.22 24.97
C GLU A 265 29.82 -13.76 26.25
N GLU A 266 30.05 -12.52 26.67
CA GLU A 266 29.44 -11.91 27.86
C GLU A 266 28.17 -11.12 27.53
N THR A 267 27.97 -10.80 26.25
CA THR A 267 26.85 -9.98 25.77
C THR A 267 25.67 -10.87 25.40
N LYS A 268 24.69 -10.98 26.30
CA LYS A 268 23.47 -11.75 26.06
C LYS A 268 22.60 -11.04 25.03
N CYS A 269 22.34 -11.70 23.91
CA CYS A 269 21.36 -11.25 22.92
C CYS A 269 19.95 -11.77 23.29
N LEU A 270 19.02 -10.86 23.56
CA LEU A 270 17.62 -11.20 23.81
C LEU A 270 16.80 -11.08 22.52
N PHE A 271 16.26 -12.20 22.04
CA PHE A 271 15.34 -12.19 20.91
C PHE A 271 13.90 -11.92 21.36
N VAL A 272 13.39 -10.74 21.01
CA VAL A 272 12.07 -10.22 21.38
C VAL A 272 11.06 -10.42 20.24
N ASP A 273 10.19 -11.42 20.41
CA ASP A 273 9.16 -11.83 19.43
C ASP A 273 7.75 -11.92 20.01
N THR A 274 7.59 -11.58 21.29
CA THR A 274 6.32 -11.65 22.03
C THR A 274 6.10 -10.37 22.83
N VAL A 275 4.83 -10.07 23.12
CA VAL A 275 4.43 -8.87 23.87
C VAL A 275 5.02 -8.87 25.28
N ASP A 276 5.12 -10.04 25.93
CA ASP A 276 5.66 -10.14 27.29
C ASP A 276 7.17 -9.84 27.31
N LYS A 277 7.93 -10.37 26.35
CA LYS A 277 9.36 -10.02 26.20
C LYS A 277 9.57 -8.55 25.87
N LEU A 278 8.66 -7.94 25.10
CA LEU A 278 8.70 -6.51 24.79
C LEU A 278 8.54 -5.67 26.05
N LYS A 279 7.60 -6.01 26.95
CA LYS A 279 7.43 -5.33 28.24
C LYS A 279 8.69 -5.42 29.10
N ILE A 280 9.25 -6.62 29.24
CA ILE A 280 10.51 -6.83 29.99
C ILE A 280 11.65 -5.98 29.41
N MET A 281 11.74 -5.88 28.08
CA MET A 281 12.74 -5.04 27.41
C MET A 281 12.50 -3.55 27.70
N ILE A 282 11.26 -3.08 27.69
CA ILE A 282 10.91 -1.68 28.01
C ILE A 282 11.31 -1.35 29.46
N ASP A 283 10.92 -2.19 30.43
CA ASP A 283 11.26 -2.00 31.84
C ASP A 283 12.79 -1.92 32.06
N HIS A 284 13.56 -2.68 31.29
CA HIS A 284 15.03 -2.63 31.33
C HIS A 284 15.58 -1.32 30.74
N ILE A 285 15.03 -0.88 29.60
CA ILE A 285 15.47 0.30 28.85
C ILE A 285 15.14 1.60 29.60
N GLU A 286 14.02 1.66 30.33
CA GLU A 286 13.63 2.84 31.12
C GLU A 286 14.66 3.24 32.19
N LEU A 287 15.51 2.29 32.63
CA LEU A 287 16.54 2.52 33.64
C LEU A 287 17.87 3.00 33.05
N GLN A 288 18.00 3.04 31.72
CA GLN A 288 19.27 3.29 31.03
C GLN A 288 19.38 4.77 30.65
N SER A 289 20.59 5.30 30.69
CA SER A 289 20.88 6.70 30.34
C SER A 289 21.08 6.92 28.83
N GLU A 290 21.50 5.88 28.11
CA GLU A 290 21.81 5.94 26.68
C GLU A 290 21.44 4.64 25.99
N LEU A 291 21.10 4.71 24.71
CA LEU A 291 20.67 3.58 23.89
C LEU A 291 21.27 3.73 22.49
N ALA A 292 21.72 2.62 21.91
CA ALA A 292 22.02 2.51 20.49
C ALA A 292 20.90 1.74 19.80
N ILE A 293 20.32 2.32 18.75
CA ILE A 293 19.18 1.76 18.02
C ILE A 293 19.54 1.66 16.53
N ASP A 294 19.28 0.50 15.92
CA ASP A 294 19.45 0.26 14.48
C ASP A 294 18.27 -0.54 13.91
N LEU A 295 18.05 -0.47 12.60
CA LEU A 295 16.91 -1.06 11.91
C LEU A 295 17.32 -1.78 10.61
N GLU A 296 16.75 -2.97 10.39
CA GLU A 296 16.88 -3.67 9.12
C GLU A 296 15.64 -3.45 8.24
N HIS A 297 15.85 -3.02 6.99
CA HIS A 297 14.78 -2.66 6.07
C HIS A 297 14.71 -3.59 4.84
N HIS A 298 13.49 -4.00 4.45
CA HIS A 298 13.26 -4.79 3.25
C HIS A 298 12.36 -4.08 2.24
N SER A 299 12.90 -3.79 1.05
CA SER A 299 12.18 -3.14 -0.05
C SER A 299 11.99 -4.01 -1.30
N TYR A 300 12.53 -5.24 -1.34
CA TYR A 300 12.46 -6.06 -2.55
C TYR A 300 11.06 -6.60 -2.85
N ARG A 301 10.30 -7.05 -1.84
CA ARG A 301 8.93 -7.58 -1.98
C ARG A 301 7.87 -6.67 -1.34
N SER A 302 8.11 -5.37 -1.29
CA SER A 302 7.20 -4.35 -0.75
C SER A 302 7.34 -3.05 -1.55
N TYR A 303 6.25 -2.29 -1.71
CA TYR A 303 6.27 -1.05 -2.50
C TYR A 303 7.02 0.08 -1.78
N GLN A 304 6.64 0.41 -0.54
CA GLN A 304 7.34 1.38 0.30
C GLN A 304 8.47 0.76 1.13
N GLY A 305 8.49 -0.57 1.22
CA GLY A 305 9.36 -1.29 2.15
C GLY A 305 8.71 -1.57 3.50
N PHE A 306 9.40 -2.28 4.38
CA PHE A 306 9.01 -2.47 5.78
C PHE A 306 10.23 -2.82 6.64
N THR A 307 10.16 -2.48 7.92
CA THR A 307 11.18 -2.84 8.92
C THR A 307 11.05 -4.32 9.28
N CYS A 308 12.14 -5.06 9.18
CA CYS A 308 12.22 -6.50 9.44
C CYS A 308 12.77 -6.83 10.82
N LEU A 309 13.66 -5.98 11.33
CA LEU A 309 14.32 -6.15 12.61
C LEU A 309 14.63 -4.78 13.20
N MET A 310 14.59 -4.69 14.52
CA MET A 310 15.09 -3.57 15.29
C MET A 310 16.09 -4.10 16.30
N GLN A 311 17.27 -3.49 16.33
CA GLN A 311 18.36 -3.82 17.23
C GLN A 311 18.48 -2.70 18.26
N ILE A 312 18.52 -3.06 19.54
CA ILE A 312 18.71 -2.12 20.63
C ILE A 312 19.83 -2.65 21.52
N SER A 313 20.79 -1.78 21.80
CA SER A 313 21.82 -2.00 22.81
C SER A 313 21.71 -0.89 23.85
N SER A 314 21.81 -1.27 25.11
CA SER A 314 21.78 -0.38 26.27
C SER A 314 22.92 -0.71 27.22
#